data_AF-A0A9W6B9V0-F1
#
_entry.id   AF-A0A9W6B9V0-F1
#
_cell.length_a   1.000
_cell.length_b   1.000
_cell.length_c   1.000
_cell.angle_alpha   90.00
_cell.angle_beta   90.00
_cell.angle_gamma   90.00
#
_symmetry.space_group_name_H-M   'P 1'
#
loop_
_entity.id
_entity.type
_entity.pdbx_description
1 polymer ?
#
loop_
_entity_poly.entity_id
_entity_poly.type
_entity_poly.pdbx_seq_one_letter_code
_entity_poly.pdbx_strand_id
1 'polypeptide(L)'
;MSHQLTNPVRHVLRGRRATCTPRRIASLSAVYKTAPAAQGLLTPEQVAQFHRDGFLVLERFASPEDCARLRQRMETLLHEFDPKTISIFTTKNQVQETDNYFLNSASDVGFFFEDKAFDEEGKLRQAKELSINKVGHALHDLDPVFREFSRSAAVSNVLRSLGYKRPLPVQSMYIFKQPSIGGEVVPHQDSTFIHSNPLSCVGLWWALEDATRDNGCLWALPGIHKEGLKRRFLLAPDGSVSFDGPRPMYDMSAFVPLECPAGTLVLLHGENVHYSAENTSPVSRHSYSMHLVESAPGVTWSPDNWAQRSPDNPWQPLYG
;
A
#
# COMPACT_ATOMS: atom_id res chain seq x y z
N MET A 1 38.30 -6.58 33.87
CA MET A 1 37.81 -7.65 34.77
C MET A 1 37.15 -6.98 35.96
N SER A 2 35.91 -7.38 36.25
CA SER A 2 34.95 -6.91 37.27
C SER A 2 33.66 -6.43 36.57
N HIS A 3 32.44 -6.81 36.91
CA HIS A 3 31.87 -7.68 37.93
C HIS A 3 30.60 -8.34 37.35
N GLN A 4 30.36 -9.60 37.71
CA GLN A 4 29.02 -10.23 37.67
C GLN A 4 28.06 -9.49 38.62
N LEU A 5 26.74 -9.57 38.36
CA LEU A 5 25.65 -9.75 39.33
C LEU A 5 24.31 -9.76 38.55
N THR A 6 23.77 -10.96 38.26
CA THR A 6 22.59 -11.58 38.92
C THR A 6 21.21 -11.03 38.51
N ASN A 7 20.44 -11.90 37.85
CA ASN A 7 18.97 -11.89 37.74
C ASN A 7 18.30 -11.71 39.12
N PRO A 8 17.12 -11.06 39.15
CA PRO A 8 16.05 -11.63 39.93
C PRO A 8 14.66 -11.57 39.26
N VAL A 9 14.02 -12.75 39.30
CA VAL A 9 12.62 -12.97 39.73
C VAL A 9 11.49 -12.47 38.84
N ARG A 10 10.92 -13.45 38.13
CA ARG A 10 9.52 -13.54 37.68
C ARG A 10 8.56 -13.21 38.83
N HIS A 11 7.70 -12.22 38.64
CA HIS A 11 6.41 -12.15 39.33
C HIS A 11 5.26 -12.25 38.34
N VAL A 12 4.39 -13.20 38.66
CA VAL A 12 3.17 -13.60 37.97
C VAL A 12 2.14 -12.47 38.05
N LEU A 13 1.78 -11.87 36.92
CA LEU A 13 0.49 -11.19 36.75
C LEU A 13 -0.39 -12.09 35.89
N ARG A 14 -1.27 -12.84 36.55
CA ARG A 14 -2.46 -13.44 35.93
C ARG A 14 -3.43 -12.32 35.56
N GLY A 15 -3.16 -11.64 34.45
CA GLY A 15 -4.19 -10.90 33.72
C GLY A 15 -4.97 -11.89 32.88
N ARG A 16 -6.30 -11.95 33.06
CA ARG A 16 -7.19 -12.72 32.19
C ARG A 16 -6.97 -12.24 30.74
N ARG A 17 -6.28 -13.03 29.91
CA ARG A 17 -6.35 -12.86 28.46
C ARG A 17 -7.81 -13.12 28.09
N ALA A 18 -8.54 -12.08 27.72
CA ALA A 18 -9.76 -12.23 26.96
C ALA A 18 -9.35 -12.83 25.61
N THR A 19 -9.35 -14.15 25.51
CA THR A 19 -9.23 -14.84 24.23
C THR A 19 -10.48 -14.48 23.42
N CYS A 20 -10.36 -13.48 22.56
CA CYS A 20 -11.40 -13.18 21.59
C CYS A 20 -11.44 -14.37 20.62
N THR A 21 -12.48 -15.20 20.73
CA THR A 21 -12.65 -16.41 19.91
C THR A 21 -12.65 -16.07 18.42
N PRO A 22 -12.08 -16.90 17.53
CA PRO A 22 -12.01 -16.65 16.08
C PRO A 22 -13.35 -16.27 15.43
N ARG A 23 -14.47 -16.81 15.93
CA ARG A 23 -15.84 -16.46 15.50
C ARG A 23 -16.20 -14.97 15.68
N ARG A 24 -15.69 -14.29 16.72
CA ARG A 24 -15.99 -12.88 16.99
C ARG A 24 -15.28 -11.96 15.99
N ILE A 25 -14.03 -12.26 15.63
CA ILE A 25 -13.25 -11.50 14.64
C ILE A 25 -13.80 -11.70 13.22
N ALA A 26 -14.18 -12.93 12.85
CA ALA A 26 -14.86 -13.20 11.57
C ALA A 26 -16.20 -12.45 11.45
N SER A 27 -16.93 -12.27 12.56
CA SER A 27 -18.17 -11.47 12.56
C SER A 27 -17.93 -9.96 12.40
N LEU A 28 -16.74 -9.46 12.79
CA LEU A 28 -16.40 -8.03 12.69
C LEU A 28 -15.96 -7.65 11.26
N SER A 29 -15.26 -8.51 10.52
CA SER A 29 -14.90 -8.19 9.12
C SER A 29 -16.11 -8.10 8.20
N ALA A 30 -17.14 -8.92 8.45
CA ALA A 30 -18.40 -8.89 7.70
C ALA A 30 -19.15 -7.55 7.85
N VAL A 31 -18.99 -6.85 8.97
CA VAL A 31 -19.61 -5.54 9.21
C VAL A 31 -19.08 -4.46 8.27
N TYR A 32 -17.83 -4.59 7.82
CA TYR A 32 -17.18 -3.59 6.99
C TYR A 32 -17.28 -3.85 5.49
N LYS A 33 -17.76 -5.04 5.10
CA LYS A 33 -18.01 -5.39 3.70
C LYS A 33 -19.30 -4.74 3.24
N THR A 34 -19.22 -3.93 2.19
CA THR A 34 -20.39 -3.28 1.62
C THR A 34 -20.76 -3.86 0.27
N ALA A 35 -22.03 -3.71 -0.10
CA ALA A 35 -22.52 -4.08 -1.41
C ALA A 35 -21.75 -3.31 -2.52
N PRO A 36 -21.71 -3.84 -3.76
CA PRO A 36 -20.99 -3.20 -4.85
C PRO A 36 -21.44 -1.75 -5.08
N ALA A 37 -20.49 -0.85 -5.34
CA ALA A 37 -20.80 0.49 -5.81
C ALA A 37 -21.12 0.42 -7.31
N ALA A 38 -22.39 0.54 -7.69
CA ALA A 38 -22.81 0.53 -9.09
C ALA A 38 -22.08 1.64 -9.86
N GLN A 39 -21.25 1.26 -10.84
CA GLN A 39 -20.43 2.17 -11.65
C GLN A 39 -19.54 3.11 -10.80
N GLY A 40 -19.15 2.68 -9.60
CA GLY A 40 -18.31 3.45 -8.68
C GLY A 40 -18.99 4.59 -7.93
N LEU A 41 -20.32 4.73 -8.01
CA LEU A 41 -21.05 5.72 -7.21
C LEU A 41 -21.25 5.20 -5.78
N LEU A 42 -20.71 5.90 -4.79
CA LEU A 42 -20.91 5.56 -3.38
C LEU A 42 -22.25 6.12 -2.88
N THR A 43 -22.96 5.30 -2.11
CA THR A 43 -24.15 5.73 -1.34
C THR A 43 -23.78 6.67 -0.20
N PRO A 44 -24.71 7.51 0.30
CA PRO A 44 -24.48 8.32 1.49
C PRO A 44 -23.99 7.51 2.70
N GLU A 45 -24.50 6.29 2.87
CA GLU A 45 -24.10 5.37 3.95
C GLU A 45 -22.65 4.89 3.79
N GLN A 46 -22.23 4.58 2.57
CA GLN A 46 -20.84 4.21 2.26
C GLN A 46 -19.86 5.38 2.48
N VAL A 47 -20.24 6.59 2.08
CA VAL A 47 -19.46 7.80 2.34
C VAL A 47 -19.35 8.05 3.85
N ALA A 48 -20.47 7.96 4.58
CA ALA A 48 -20.48 8.09 6.03
C ALA A 48 -19.62 7.01 6.72
N GLN A 49 -19.64 5.78 6.22
CA GLN A 49 -18.78 4.70 6.71
C GLN A 49 -17.30 5.00 6.49
N PHE A 50 -16.89 5.45 5.31
CA PHE A 50 -15.50 5.82 5.03
C PHE A 50 -15.02 6.91 6.00
N HIS A 51 -15.79 7.97 6.22
CA HIS A 51 -15.42 9.02 7.17
C HIS A 51 -15.44 8.56 8.63
N ARG A 52 -16.33 7.63 8.99
CA ARG A 52 -16.41 7.08 10.35
C ARG A 52 -15.23 6.18 10.68
N ASP A 53 -14.91 5.25 9.77
CA ASP A 53 -14.01 4.12 10.02
C ASP A 53 -12.60 4.35 9.44
N GLY A 54 -12.44 5.27 8.48
CA GLY A 54 -11.16 5.58 7.83
C GLY A 54 -10.81 4.63 6.69
N PHE A 55 -11.69 3.70 6.37
CA PHE A 55 -11.58 2.81 5.23
C PHE A 55 -12.98 2.34 4.78
N LEU A 56 -13.08 1.79 3.56
CA LEU A 56 -14.31 1.22 3.02
C LEU A 56 -13.99 0.04 2.10
N VAL A 57 -14.73 -1.06 2.23
CA VAL A 57 -14.55 -2.26 1.39
C VAL A 57 -15.72 -2.40 0.41
N LEU A 58 -15.43 -2.35 -0.88
CA LEU A 58 -16.36 -2.41 -2.01
C LEU A 58 -16.11 -3.69 -2.80
N GLU A 59 -16.84 -4.76 -2.48
CA GLU A 59 -16.70 -6.03 -3.20
C GLU A 59 -17.25 -5.91 -4.64
N ARG A 60 -16.65 -6.66 -5.57
CA ARG A 60 -17.05 -6.69 -6.99
C ARG A 60 -17.00 -5.31 -7.65
N PHE A 61 -15.98 -4.52 -7.32
CA PHE A 61 -15.73 -3.22 -7.95
C PHE A 61 -15.11 -3.39 -9.34
N ALA A 62 -14.02 -4.15 -9.43
CA ALA A 62 -13.39 -4.52 -10.70
C ALA A 62 -13.99 -5.86 -11.17
N SER A 63 -14.19 -5.99 -12.48
CA SER A 63 -14.69 -7.24 -13.05
C SER A 63 -13.58 -8.30 -13.09
N PRO A 64 -13.94 -9.60 -13.21
CA PRO A 64 -12.95 -10.65 -13.45
C PRO A 64 -12.07 -10.38 -14.68
N GLU A 65 -12.63 -9.78 -15.74
CA GLU A 65 -11.91 -9.40 -16.95
C GLU A 65 -10.90 -8.28 -16.68
N ASP A 66 -11.26 -7.26 -15.90
CA ASP A 66 -10.31 -6.23 -15.48
C ASP A 66 -9.17 -6.82 -14.64
N CYS A 67 -9.48 -7.69 -13.67
CA CYS A 67 -8.46 -8.37 -12.87
C CYS A 67 -7.51 -9.20 -13.75
N ALA A 68 -8.06 -9.99 -14.68
CA ALA A 68 -7.27 -10.80 -15.60
C ALA A 68 -6.40 -9.93 -16.52
N ARG A 69 -6.96 -8.83 -17.05
CA ARG A 69 -6.27 -7.91 -17.95
C ARG A 69 -5.08 -7.21 -17.27
N LEU A 70 -5.26 -6.72 -16.04
CA LEU A 70 -4.18 -6.11 -15.26
C LEU A 70 -3.07 -7.12 -14.94
N ARG A 71 -3.44 -8.34 -14.55
CA ARG A 71 -2.49 -9.43 -14.27
C ARG A 71 -1.70 -9.84 -15.50
N GLN A 72 -2.38 -10.09 -16.63
CA GLN A 72 -1.74 -10.48 -17.88
C GLN A 72 -0.76 -9.40 -18.37
N ARG A 73 -1.12 -8.12 -18.21
CA ARG A 73 -0.20 -7.03 -18.52
C ARG A 73 1.04 -7.06 -17.62
N MET A 74 0.85 -7.29 -16.32
CA MET A 74 1.98 -7.40 -15.38
C MET A 74 2.89 -8.60 -15.71
N GLU A 75 2.33 -9.74 -16.13
CA GLU A 75 3.12 -10.89 -16.58
C GLU A 75 3.97 -10.53 -17.81
N THR A 76 3.44 -9.75 -18.75
CA THR A 76 4.22 -9.25 -19.91
C THR A 76 5.35 -8.33 -19.45
N LEU A 77 5.07 -7.37 -18.56
CA LEU A 77 6.08 -6.46 -18.01
C LEU A 77 7.20 -7.21 -17.28
N LEU A 78 6.86 -8.25 -16.50
CA LEU A 78 7.84 -9.10 -15.82
C LEU A 78 8.71 -9.89 -16.81
N HIS A 79 8.12 -10.39 -17.90
CA HIS A 79 8.89 -11.08 -18.93
C HIS A 79 9.89 -10.13 -19.58
N GLU A 80 9.45 -8.92 -19.95
CA GLU A 80 10.27 -7.90 -20.62
C GLU A 80 11.36 -7.32 -19.72
N PHE A 81 11.15 -7.33 -18.41
CA PHE A 81 12.10 -6.80 -17.43
C PHE A 81 13.39 -7.65 -17.34
N ASP A 82 14.54 -7.03 -17.59
CA ASP A 82 15.86 -7.63 -17.34
C ASP A 82 16.45 -7.12 -16.02
N PRO A 83 16.60 -7.97 -14.99
CA PRO A 83 17.16 -7.55 -13.70
C PRO A 83 18.59 -7.03 -13.77
N LYS A 84 19.35 -7.36 -14.83
CA LYS A 84 20.72 -6.84 -15.00
C LYS A 84 20.76 -5.34 -15.28
N THR A 85 19.65 -4.75 -15.69
CA THR A 85 19.54 -3.31 -15.93
C THR A 85 19.49 -2.50 -14.62
N ILE A 86 19.27 -3.18 -13.49
CA ILE A 86 19.27 -2.58 -12.16
C ILE A 86 20.61 -2.88 -11.49
N SER A 87 21.48 -1.87 -11.35
CA SER A 87 22.84 -1.99 -10.77
C SER A 87 22.87 -2.24 -9.24
N ILE A 88 21.75 -2.62 -8.62
CA ILE A 88 21.66 -2.83 -7.16
C ILE A 88 22.48 -4.08 -6.71
N PHE A 89 23.00 -4.87 -7.65
CA PHE A 89 23.58 -6.19 -7.40
C PHE A 89 25.11 -6.24 -7.20
N THR A 90 25.84 -5.12 -7.12
CA THR A 90 27.31 -5.17 -6.94
C THR A 90 27.84 -4.31 -5.78
N THR A 91 28.75 -4.90 -4.99
CA THR A 91 29.24 -4.40 -3.69
C THR A 91 30.12 -3.16 -3.79
N LYS A 92 29.63 -2.04 -3.22
CA LYS A 92 30.30 -1.11 -2.28
C LYS A 92 29.50 0.20 -2.06
N ASN A 93 28.57 0.54 -2.98
CA ASN A 93 27.69 1.74 -2.91
C ASN A 93 26.18 1.41 -2.84
N GLN A 94 25.82 0.20 -2.37
CA GLN A 94 24.47 -0.35 -2.49
C GLN A 94 23.33 0.50 -1.91
N VAL A 95 23.53 1.16 -0.75
CA VAL A 95 22.45 1.93 -0.10
C VAL A 95 22.07 3.14 -0.96
N GLN A 96 23.06 3.91 -1.42
CA GLN A 96 22.81 5.12 -2.21
C GLN A 96 22.26 4.81 -3.61
N GLU A 97 22.72 3.74 -4.27
CA GLU A 97 22.17 3.33 -5.57
C GLU A 97 20.74 2.80 -5.45
N THR A 98 20.43 2.07 -4.37
CA THR A 98 19.06 1.60 -4.07
C THR A 98 18.12 2.77 -3.78
N ASP A 99 18.58 3.75 -2.99
CA ASP A 99 17.82 4.96 -2.69
C ASP A 99 17.56 5.76 -3.96
N ASN A 100 18.56 5.97 -4.81
CA ASN A 100 18.38 6.67 -6.09
C ASN A 100 17.43 5.94 -7.03
N TYR A 101 17.53 4.61 -7.14
CA TYR A 101 16.60 3.81 -7.95
C TYR A 101 15.16 3.97 -7.45
N PHE A 102 14.97 3.89 -6.13
CA PHE A 102 13.67 4.13 -5.49
C PHE A 102 13.16 5.55 -5.75
N LEU A 103 13.96 6.60 -5.51
CA LEU A 103 13.54 7.98 -5.71
C LEU A 103 13.18 8.27 -7.18
N ASN A 104 14.00 7.80 -8.13
CA ASN A 104 13.76 7.99 -9.56
C ASN A 104 12.51 7.26 -10.06
N SER A 105 12.10 6.17 -9.39
CA SER A 105 10.91 5.41 -9.76
C SER A 105 9.59 6.18 -9.57
N ALA A 106 9.60 7.35 -8.90
CA ALA A 106 8.41 8.22 -8.77
C ALA A 106 7.81 8.64 -10.13
N SER A 107 8.64 8.70 -11.17
CA SER A 107 8.26 9.01 -12.55
C SER A 107 8.49 7.85 -13.53
N ASP A 108 8.67 6.62 -13.04
CA ASP A 108 8.99 5.45 -13.87
C ASP A 108 8.28 4.17 -13.38
N VAL A 109 8.48 3.06 -14.10
CA VAL A 109 8.04 1.70 -13.76
C VAL A 109 9.25 0.87 -13.33
N GLY A 110 9.65 1.03 -12.07
CA GLY A 110 10.67 0.25 -11.39
C GLY A 110 10.17 -1.06 -10.78
N PHE A 111 11.06 -2.04 -10.69
CA PHE A 111 10.82 -3.39 -10.17
C PHE A 111 11.63 -3.58 -8.89
N PHE A 112 10.95 -3.99 -7.82
CA PHE A 112 11.54 -4.11 -6.49
C PHE A 112 11.41 -5.55 -6.01
N PHE A 113 12.54 -6.16 -5.65
CA PHE A 113 12.60 -7.56 -5.23
C PHE A 113 12.17 -7.73 -3.76
N GLU A 114 11.76 -8.94 -3.40
CA GLU A 114 11.62 -9.35 -2.00
C GLU A 114 13.00 -9.45 -1.34
N ASP A 115 13.13 -9.01 -0.09
CA ASP A 115 14.38 -9.14 0.67
C ASP A 115 14.85 -10.60 0.77
N LYS A 116 13.88 -11.53 0.87
CA LYS A 116 14.11 -12.98 0.97
C LYS A 116 14.40 -13.65 -0.39
N ALA A 117 14.40 -12.91 -1.50
CA ALA A 117 14.61 -13.48 -2.84
C ALA A 117 16.07 -13.90 -3.10
N PHE A 118 17.02 -13.35 -2.35
CA PHE A 118 18.46 -13.54 -2.59
C PHE A 118 19.12 -14.46 -1.57
N ASP A 119 20.14 -15.19 -2.01
CA ASP A 119 21.07 -15.91 -1.14
C ASP A 119 22.17 -15.00 -0.57
N GLU A 120 23.06 -15.58 0.23
CA GLU A 120 24.17 -14.84 0.87
C GLU A 120 25.18 -14.32 -0.18
N GLU A 121 25.19 -14.93 -1.37
CA GLU A 121 26.01 -14.54 -2.51
C GLU A 121 25.31 -13.52 -3.45
N GLY A 122 24.09 -13.09 -3.11
CA GLY A 122 23.32 -12.11 -3.89
C GLY A 122 22.68 -12.68 -5.17
N LYS A 123 22.53 -14.00 -5.28
CA LYS A 123 21.85 -14.65 -6.41
C LYS A 123 20.39 -14.96 -6.05
N LEU A 124 19.53 -14.97 -7.07
CA LEU A 124 18.12 -15.31 -6.88
C LEU A 124 17.96 -16.78 -6.46
N ARG A 125 17.20 -17.01 -5.40
CA ARG A 125 16.82 -18.34 -4.90
C ARG A 125 15.74 -19.02 -5.75
N GLN A 126 14.99 -18.24 -6.53
CA GLN A 126 13.89 -18.69 -7.38
C GLN A 126 13.79 -17.85 -8.67
N ALA A 127 12.83 -18.19 -9.54
CA ALA A 127 12.61 -17.47 -10.79
C ALA A 127 12.35 -15.96 -10.53
N LYS A 128 12.78 -15.07 -11.43
CA LYS A 128 12.67 -13.61 -11.23
C LYS A 128 11.22 -13.18 -11.02
N GLU A 129 10.29 -13.82 -11.74
CA GLU A 129 8.86 -13.55 -11.73
C GLU A 129 8.23 -13.86 -10.36
N LEU A 130 8.84 -14.78 -9.62
CA LEU A 130 8.45 -15.16 -8.26
C LEU A 130 9.24 -14.40 -7.19
N SER A 131 10.12 -13.47 -7.58
CA SER A 131 11.05 -12.78 -6.67
C SER A 131 10.75 -11.29 -6.53
N ILE A 132 9.82 -10.76 -7.32
CA ILE A 132 9.41 -9.34 -7.27
C ILE A 132 8.38 -9.15 -6.14
N ASN A 133 8.66 -8.20 -5.24
CA ASN A 133 7.74 -7.73 -4.22
C ASN A 133 6.69 -6.80 -4.84
N LYS A 134 7.14 -5.79 -5.58
CA LYS A 134 6.29 -4.78 -6.20
C LYS A 134 6.87 -4.19 -7.49
N VAL A 135 5.99 -3.58 -8.27
CA VAL A 135 6.32 -2.74 -9.43
C VAL A 135 5.65 -1.38 -9.26
N GLY A 136 6.40 -0.28 -9.44
CA GLY A 136 5.92 1.08 -9.22
C GLY A 136 6.92 2.13 -9.71
N HIS A 137 6.62 3.43 -9.74
CA HIS A 137 5.48 4.05 -9.07
C HIS A 137 4.54 4.79 -10.03
N ALA A 138 4.75 4.66 -11.34
CA ALA A 138 4.00 5.39 -12.38
C ALA A 138 3.18 4.51 -13.35
N LEU A 139 2.84 3.25 -13.00
CA LEU A 139 1.99 2.38 -13.84
C LEU A 139 0.68 3.06 -14.29
N HIS A 140 -0.01 3.76 -13.39
CA HIS A 140 -1.25 4.51 -13.69
C HIS A 140 -1.08 5.61 -14.76
N ASP A 141 0.16 6.04 -15.00
CA ASP A 141 0.48 7.11 -15.92
C ASP A 141 1.10 6.59 -17.22
N LEU A 142 2.05 5.65 -17.12
CA LEU A 142 2.94 5.26 -18.22
C LEU A 142 2.50 3.99 -18.93
N ASP A 143 1.85 3.04 -18.24
CA ASP A 143 1.38 1.82 -18.88
C ASP A 143 -0.06 1.99 -19.37
N PRO A 144 -0.37 1.78 -20.67
CA PRO A 144 -1.70 2.02 -21.21
C PRO A 144 -2.83 1.24 -20.53
N VAL A 145 -2.58 -0.01 -20.12
CA VAL A 145 -3.61 -0.88 -19.51
C VAL A 145 -3.92 -0.40 -18.10
N PHE A 146 -2.87 -0.14 -17.30
CA PHE A 146 -3.05 0.40 -15.95
C PHE A 146 -3.61 1.83 -15.98
N ARG A 147 -3.20 2.66 -16.95
CA ARG A 147 -3.73 4.01 -17.15
C ARG A 147 -5.21 4.00 -17.48
N GLU A 148 -5.66 3.16 -18.40
CA GLU A 148 -7.07 3.05 -18.76
C GLU A 148 -7.93 2.66 -17.55
N PHE A 149 -7.51 1.62 -16.80
CA PHE A 149 -8.21 1.17 -15.61
C PHE A 149 -8.27 2.26 -14.52
N SER A 150 -7.12 2.87 -14.20
CA SER A 150 -6.96 3.88 -13.15
C SER A 150 -7.77 5.15 -13.41
N ARG A 151 -8.00 5.47 -14.69
CA ARG A 151 -8.69 6.69 -15.12
C ARG A 151 -10.11 6.41 -15.60
N SER A 152 -10.66 5.24 -15.29
CA SER A 152 -12.03 4.88 -15.63
C SER A 152 -13.08 5.76 -14.93
N ALA A 153 -14.28 5.79 -15.50
CA ALA A 153 -15.41 6.51 -14.92
C ALA A 153 -15.76 5.99 -13.51
N ALA A 154 -15.64 4.68 -13.28
CA ALA A 154 -15.90 4.08 -11.97
C ALA A 154 -14.94 4.61 -10.90
N VAL A 155 -13.64 4.69 -11.19
CA VAL A 155 -12.67 5.29 -10.27
C VAL A 155 -13.01 6.76 -10.02
N SER A 156 -13.25 7.53 -11.08
CA SER A 156 -13.60 8.94 -10.95
C SER A 156 -14.86 9.16 -10.09
N ASN A 157 -15.88 8.31 -10.24
CA ASN A 157 -17.13 8.40 -9.48
C ASN A 157 -16.91 8.18 -7.98
N VAL A 158 -16.02 7.27 -7.59
CA VAL A 158 -15.67 7.06 -6.18
C VAL A 158 -15.12 8.34 -5.58
N LEU A 159 -14.15 8.98 -6.25
CA LEU A 159 -13.53 10.22 -5.78
C LEU A 159 -14.54 11.37 -5.74
N ARG A 160 -15.46 11.45 -6.72
CA ARG A 160 -16.56 12.43 -6.70
C ARG A 160 -17.48 12.24 -5.51
N SER A 161 -17.86 11.00 -5.21
CA SER A 161 -18.69 10.68 -4.04
C SER A 161 -18.01 11.05 -2.72
N LEU A 162 -16.68 10.96 -2.65
CA LEU A 162 -15.88 11.42 -1.50
C LEU A 162 -15.63 12.93 -1.48
N GLY A 163 -16.10 13.67 -2.50
CA GLY A 163 -16.04 15.13 -2.54
C GLY A 163 -14.81 15.73 -3.23
N TYR A 164 -13.88 14.92 -3.75
CA TYR A 164 -12.70 15.41 -4.47
C TYR A 164 -13.09 16.18 -5.72
N LYS A 165 -12.46 17.35 -5.91
CA LYS A 165 -12.72 18.30 -7.00
C LYS A 165 -11.75 18.12 -8.16
N ARG A 166 -10.47 17.92 -7.86
CA ARG A 166 -9.41 17.74 -8.85
C ARG A 166 -8.38 16.70 -8.34
N PRO A 167 -8.80 15.43 -8.19
CA PRO A 167 -7.93 14.39 -7.63
C PRO A 167 -6.77 14.08 -8.57
N LEU A 168 -5.57 14.14 -8.01
CA LEU A 168 -4.29 13.93 -8.68
C LEU A 168 -3.73 12.56 -8.26
N PRO A 169 -3.66 11.57 -9.15
CA PRO A 169 -2.96 10.32 -8.87
C PRO A 169 -1.46 10.60 -8.81
N VAL A 170 -0.83 10.30 -7.68
CA VAL A 170 0.57 10.64 -7.40
C VAL A 170 1.47 9.41 -7.32
N GLN A 171 0.89 8.23 -7.10
CA GLN A 171 1.60 6.97 -7.02
C GLN A 171 0.68 5.83 -7.44
N SER A 172 1.23 4.81 -8.09
CA SER A 172 0.60 3.50 -8.20
C SER A 172 1.60 2.37 -8.03
N MET A 173 1.18 1.27 -7.44
CA MET A 173 2.01 0.07 -7.27
C MET A 173 1.22 -1.18 -7.65
N TYR A 174 1.90 -2.16 -8.21
CA TYR A 174 1.45 -3.54 -8.25
C TYR A 174 2.21 -4.32 -7.18
N ILE A 175 1.51 -5.02 -6.29
CA ILE A 175 2.12 -5.78 -5.19
C ILE A 175 1.79 -7.25 -5.38
N PHE A 176 2.82 -8.09 -5.42
CA PHE A 176 2.67 -9.51 -5.72
C PHE A 176 2.30 -10.33 -4.49
N LYS A 177 2.90 -10.01 -3.32
CA LYS A 177 2.86 -10.90 -2.14
C LYS A 177 3.14 -12.33 -2.57
N GLN A 178 4.39 -12.57 -3.00
CA GLN A 178 4.79 -13.86 -3.56
C GLN A 178 4.49 -15.01 -2.60
N PRO A 179 4.18 -16.22 -3.10
CA PRO A 179 3.98 -17.39 -2.27
C PRO A 179 5.17 -17.61 -1.32
N SER A 180 4.89 -17.89 -0.05
CA SER A 180 5.87 -18.20 1.02
C SER A 180 6.87 -17.10 1.41
N ILE A 181 7.27 -16.22 0.49
CA ILE A 181 8.30 -15.19 0.72
C ILE A 181 7.74 -13.77 0.75
N GLY A 182 6.45 -13.58 0.45
CA GLY A 182 5.83 -12.26 0.32
C GLY A 182 5.95 -11.42 1.60
N GLY A 183 6.81 -10.40 1.58
CA GLY A 183 7.22 -9.66 2.77
C GLY A 183 6.10 -8.89 3.46
N GLU A 184 6.19 -8.73 4.79
CA GLU A 184 5.27 -7.92 5.59
C GLU A 184 5.27 -6.45 5.15
N VAL A 185 4.10 -5.82 5.15
CA VAL A 185 4.00 -4.35 5.18
C VAL A 185 3.59 -3.97 6.58
N VAL A 186 4.50 -3.35 7.33
CA VAL A 186 4.30 -2.96 8.73
C VAL A 186 3.21 -1.88 8.88
N PRO A 187 2.59 -1.73 10.06
CA PRO A 187 1.62 -0.67 10.33
C PRO A 187 2.14 0.73 9.98
N HIS A 188 1.39 1.44 9.14
CA HIS A 188 1.73 2.78 8.68
C HIS A 188 0.48 3.59 8.27
N GLN A 189 0.68 4.89 8.08
CA GLN A 189 -0.27 5.82 7.45
C GLN A 189 0.29 6.21 6.08
N ASP A 190 -0.51 6.21 5.02
CA ASP A 190 -0.04 6.62 3.69
C ASP A 190 0.44 8.07 3.68
N SER A 191 -0.22 8.94 4.45
CA SER A 191 0.17 10.35 4.61
C SER A 191 1.52 10.56 5.29
N THR A 192 2.13 9.51 5.85
CA THR A 192 3.55 9.54 6.25
C THR A 192 4.45 9.74 5.03
N PHE A 193 4.11 9.16 3.89
CA PHE A 193 4.92 9.18 2.67
C PHE A 193 4.37 10.13 1.59
N ILE A 194 3.05 10.39 1.63
CA ILE A 194 2.29 11.15 0.63
C ILE A 194 1.61 12.32 1.34
N HIS A 195 2.34 13.42 1.51
CA HIS A 195 1.88 14.55 2.31
C HIS A 195 1.36 15.71 1.44
N SER A 196 0.15 16.18 1.72
CA SER A 196 -0.41 17.43 1.19
C SER A 196 -0.82 18.35 2.34
N ASN A 197 -1.01 19.64 2.07
CA ASN A 197 -1.59 20.57 3.03
C ASN A 197 -2.80 21.31 2.41
N PRO A 198 -4.03 21.15 2.95
CA PRO A 198 -4.42 20.17 3.98
C PRO A 198 -4.19 18.71 3.53
N LEU A 199 -4.20 17.77 4.49
CA LEU A 199 -4.09 16.34 4.19
C LEU A 199 -5.29 15.87 3.36
N SER A 200 -5.00 15.20 2.26
CA SER A 200 -6.01 14.78 1.28
C SER A 200 -5.64 13.45 0.60
N CYS A 201 -4.69 12.70 1.16
CA CYS A 201 -4.32 11.42 0.59
C CYS A 201 -5.46 10.41 0.76
N VAL A 202 -5.75 9.68 -0.31
CA VAL A 202 -6.60 8.48 -0.29
C VAL A 202 -5.93 7.37 -1.07
N GLY A 203 -5.81 6.20 -0.44
CA GLY A 203 -5.36 4.96 -1.06
C GLY A 203 -6.55 4.20 -1.64
N LEU A 204 -6.41 3.75 -2.89
CA LEU A 204 -7.29 2.81 -3.54
C LEU A 204 -6.50 1.51 -3.73
N TRP A 205 -6.99 0.41 -3.15
CA TRP A 205 -6.33 -0.89 -3.22
C TRP A 205 -7.29 -1.92 -3.82
N TRP A 206 -6.93 -2.50 -4.95
CA TRP A 206 -7.70 -3.54 -5.63
C TRP A 206 -7.09 -4.91 -5.43
N ALA A 207 -7.90 -5.84 -4.92
CA ALA A 207 -7.59 -7.26 -4.93
C ALA A 207 -7.66 -7.80 -6.38
N LEU A 208 -6.54 -8.24 -6.94
CA LEU A 208 -6.52 -8.94 -8.25
C LEU A 208 -6.60 -10.46 -8.10
N GLU A 209 -6.40 -10.93 -6.87
CA GLU A 209 -6.59 -12.29 -6.39
C GLU A 209 -7.34 -12.24 -5.07
N ASP A 210 -7.91 -13.36 -4.65
CA ASP A 210 -8.52 -13.47 -3.32
C ASP A 210 -7.49 -13.13 -2.23
N ALA A 211 -7.87 -12.24 -1.32
CA ALA A 211 -7.07 -11.82 -0.20
C ALA A 211 -7.64 -12.41 1.08
N THR A 212 -6.85 -13.28 1.70
CA THR A 212 -7.16 -14.03 2.92
C THR A 212 -6.11 -13.71 3.99
N ARG A 213 -6.34 -14.11 5.24
CA ARG A 213 -5.30 -13.95 6.27
C ARG A 213 -4.02 -14.71 5.96
N ASP A 214 -4.14 -15.88 5.33
CA ASP A 214 -3.02 -16.78 5.10
C ASP A 214 -2.08 -16.27 3.99
N ASN A 215 -2.65 -15.60 2.98
CA ASN A 215 -1.88 -14.98 1.88
C ASN A 215 -1.67 -13.47 2.03
N GLY A 216 -1.90 -12.91 3.23
CA GLY A 216 -1.53 -11.53 3.54
C GLY A 216 -2.53 -10.47 3.05
N CYS A 217 -3.80 -10.61 3.42
CA CYS A 217 -4.80 -9.56 3.28
C CYS A 217 -4.41 -8.29 4.05
N LEU A 218 -5.07 -7.18 3.73
CA LEU A 218 -4.95 -5.95 4.51
C LEU A 218 -5.59 -6.13 5.90
N TRP A 219 -5.06 -5.36 6.84
CA TRP A 219 -5.63 -5.14 8.17
C TRP A 219 -5.68 -3.64 8.39
N ALA A 220 -6.79 -3.13 8.92
CA ALA A 220 -6.97 -1.70 9.18
C ALA A 220 -7.41 -1.46 10.62
N LEU A 221 -7.06 -0.31 11.18
CA LEU A 221 -7.47 0.10 12.52
C LEU A 221 -8.64 1.09 12.41
N PRO A 222 -9.89 0.71 12.75
CA PRO A 222 -11.05 1.57 12.53
C PRO A 222 -10.99 2.86 13.34
N GLY A 223 -11.26 3.99 12.69
CA GLY A 223 -11.40 5.31 13.30
C GLY A 223 -10.10 6.03 13.65
N ILE A 224 -8.94 5.36 13.55
CA ILE A 224 -7.63 5.91 13.97
C ILE A 224 -7.20 7.15 13.18
N HIS A 225 -7.71 7.31 11.94
CA HIS A 225 -7.39 8.45 11.07
C HIS A 225 -7.79 9.79 11.70
N LYS A 226 -8.71 9.79 12.65
CA LYS A 226 -9.14 10.98 13.39
C LYS A 226 -8.11 11.46 14.42
N GLU A 227 -7.09 10.66 14.73
CA GLU A 227 -6.01 11.05 15.64
C GLU A 227 -4.83 11.76 14.95
N GLY A 228 -4.96 12.06 13.65
CA GLY A 228 -3.97 12.76 12.86
C GLY A 228 -2.75 11.91 12.49
N LEU A 229 -1.86 12.54 11.73
CA LEU A 229 -0.61 11.94 11.26
C LEU A 229 0.42 11.86 12.40
N LYS A 230 1.07 10.71 12.57
CA LYS A 230 2.02 10.49 13.67
C LYS A 230 3.48 10.79 13.33
N ARG A 231 3.86 10.67 12.05
CA ARG A 231 5.22 10.92 11.54
C ARG A 231 5.22 11.12 10.03
N ARG A 232 6.27 11.73 9.50
CA ARG A 232 6.54 11.88 8.07
C ARG A 232 7.84 11.20 7.66
N PHE A 233 7.87 10.73 6.43
CA PHE A 233 9.06 10.38 5.68
C PHE A 233 9.46 11.57 4.83
N LEU A 234 10.69 12.05 5.00
CA LEU A 234 11.18 13.29 4.45
C LEU A 234 12.35 13.03 3.51
N LEU A 235 12.32 13.66 2.33
CA LEU A 235 13.44 13.82 1.42
C LEU A 235 14.07 15.19 1.67
N ALA A 236 15.34 15.20 2.09
CA ALA A 236 16.11 16.42 2.27
C ALA A 236 16.69 16.93 0.95
N PRO A 237 17.07 18.22 0.84
CA PRO A 237 17.64 18.80 -0.38
C PRO A 237 18.96 18.15 -0.86
N ASP A 238 19.68 17.46 0.03
CA ASP A 238 20.90 16.73 -0.27
C ASP A 238 20.63 15.30 -0.80
N GLY A 239 19.36 14.92 -0.94
CA GLY A 239 18.93 13.60 -1.40
C GLY A 239 18.82 12.55 -0.27
N SER A 240 19.16 12.90 0.97
CA SER A 240 19.01 11.98 2.10
C SER A 240 17.55 11.82 2.50
N VAL A 241 17.19 10.63 2.99
CA VAL A 241 15.84 10.33 3.47
C VAL A 241 15.83 10.05 4.96
N SER A 242 14.77 10.48 5.65
CA SER A 242 14.63 10.31 7.11
C SER A 242 13.18 10.25 7.56
N PHE A 243 12.96 9.86 8.81
CA PHE A 243 11.67 10.05 9.49
C PHE A 243 11.81 11.16 10.53
N ASP A 244 10.82 12.05 10.62
CA ASP A 244 10.80 13.17 11.59
C ASP A 244 10.39 12.76 13.01
N GLY A 245 10.11 11.47 13.22
CA GLY A 245 9.67 10.93 14.49
C GLY A 245 9.84 9.42 14.60
N PRO A 246 9.78 8.87 15.82
CA PRO A 246 9.90 7.44 16.04
C PRO A 246 8.73 6.69 15.39
N ARG A 247 8.92 5.39 15.13
CA ARG A 247 7.83 4.53 14.67
C ARG A 247 6.74 4.44 15.76
N PRO A 248 5.48 4.82 15.48
CA PRO A 248 4.40 4.65 16.45
C PRO A 248 4.14 3.16 16.69
N MET A 249 3.73 2.84 17.92
CA MET A 249 3.29 1.50 18.30
C MET A 249 1.76 1.48 18.37
N TYR A 250 1.17 0.39 17.88
CA TYR A 250 -0.27 0.20 17.89
C TYR A 250 -0.62 -1.13 18.57
N ASP A 251 -1.78 -1.18 19.21
CA ASP A 251 -2.33 -2.43 19.71
C ASP A 251 -2.81 -3.28 18.51
N MET A 252 -2.02 -4.29 18.16
CA MET A 252 -2.32 -5.18 17.04
C MET A 252 -3.64 -5.93 17.21
N SER A 253 -4.16 -6.08 18.43
CA SER A 253 -5.44 -6.76 18.67
C SER A 253 -6.67 -5.93 18.27
N ALA A 254 -6.48 -4.62 18.05
CA ALA A 254 -7.55 -3.71 17.64
C ALA A 254 -7.73 -3.63 16.10
N PHE A 255 -6.80 -4.18 15.32
CA PHE A 255 -6.91 -4.21 13.86
C PHE A 255 -7.97 -5.23 13.42
N VAL A 256 -8.68 -4.88 12.35
CA VAL A 256 -9.66 -5.76 11.70
C VAL A 256 -9.13 -6.26 10.36
N PRO A 257 -9.24 -7.57 10.06
CA PRO A 257 -8.80 -8.11 8.79
C PRO A 257 -9.79 -7.78 7.68
N LEU A 258 -9.27 -7.38 6.52
CA LEU A 258 -10.04 -7.03 5.33
C LEU A 258 -9.93 -8.15 4.27
N GLU A 259 -10.36 -9.36 4.67
CA GLU A 259 -10.41 -10.51 3.75
C GLU A 259 -11.47 -10.28 2.68
N CYS A 260 -11.11 -10.44 1.42
CA CYS A 260 -11.98 -10.11 0.30
C CYS A 260 -11.66 -10.94 -0.95
N PRO A 261 -12.68 -11.21 -1.79
CA PRO A 261 -12.46 -11.87 -3.08
C PRO A 261 -11.76 -10.92 -4.07
N ALA A 262 -11.19 -11.49 -5.12
CA ALA A 262 -10.72 -10.75 -6.29
C ALA A 262 -11.80 -9.79 -6.83
N GLY A 263 -11.36 -8.65 -7.35
CA GLY A 263 -12.24 -7.57 -7.82
C GLY A 263 -12.69 -6.59 -6.73
N THR A 264 -12.33 -6.83 -5.47
CA THR A 264 -12.66 -5.90 -4.37
C THR A 264 -11.78 -4.65 -4.40
N LEU A 265 -12.39 -3.48 -4.21
CA LEU A 265 -11.69 -2.22 -3.92
C LEU A 265 -11.77 -1.92 -2.42
N VAL A 266 -10.63 -1.66 -1.79
CA VAL A 266 -10.51 -1.10 -0.45
C VAL A 266 -10.07 0.35 -0.58
N LEU A 267 -10.87 1.28 -0.05
CA LEU A 267 -10.50 2.68 0.14
C LEU A 267 -9.84 2.84 1.50
N LEU A 268 -8.74 3.58 1.55
CA LEU A 268 -7.98 3.88 2.76
C LEU A 268 -7.81 5.39 2.88
N HIS A 269 -8.24 5.96 3.99
CA HIS A 269 -7.91 7.35 4.33
C HIS A 269 -6.40 7.47 4.55
N GLY A 270 -5.76 8.57 4.13
CA GLY A 270 -4.31 8.75 4.23
C GLY A 270 -3.74 8.56 5.65
N GLU A 271 -4.51 8.95 6.66
CA GLU A 271 -4.19 8.79 8.08
C GLU A 271 -4.72 7.48 8.70
N ASN A 272 -5.40 6.59 7.97
CA ASN A 272 -5.76 5.29 8.51
C ASN A 272 -4.51 4.42 8.68
N VAL A 273 -4.38 3.79 9.84
CA VAL A 273 -3.28 2.87 10.11
C VAL A 273 -3.66 1.50 9.60
N HIS A 274 -2.90 1.01 8.64
CA HIS A 274 -3.13 -0.29 8.03
C HIS A 274 -1.81 -1.05 7.82
N TYR A 275 -1.90 -2.37 7.66
CA TYR A 275 -0.76 -3.26 7.47
C TYR A 275 -1.14 -4.52 6.68
N SER A 276 -0.17 -5.34 6.27
CA SER A 276 -0.42 -6.70 5.79
C SER A 276 0.66 -7.68 6.24
N ALA A 277 0.26 -8.75 6.92
CA ALA A 277 1.15 -9.82 7.39
C ALA A 277 1.83 -10.55 6.21
N GLU A 278 2.99 -11.18 6.46
CA GLU A 278 3.70 -12.00 5.47
C GLU A 278 2.76 -13.02 4.77
N ASN A 279 2.99 -13.27 3.48
CA ASN A 279 2.33 -14.37 2.79
C ASN A 279 3.10 -15.66 3.07
N THR A 280 2.53 -16.52 3.91
CA THR A 280 3.10 -17.83 4.27
C THR A 280 2.45 -18.99 3.51
N SER A 281 1.49 -18.67 2.64
CA SER A 281 0.71 -19.64 1.86
C SER A 281 1.42 -20.05 0.57
N PRO A 282 0.95 -21.12 -0.11
CA PRO A 282 1.51 -21.56 -1.40
C PRO A 282 0.96 -20.78 -2.60
N VAL A 283 0.09 -19.78 -2.39
CA VAL A 283 -0.52 -18.98 -3.46
C VAL A 283 -0.16 -17.50 -3.30
N SER A 284 -0.10 -16.76 -4.40
CA SER A 284 0.17 -15.33 -4.38
C SER A 284 -1.03 -14.52 -3.86
N ARG A 285 -0.82 -13.21 -3.68
CA ARG A 285 -1.90 -12.24 -3.46
C ARG A 285 -1.62 -10.98 -4.25
N HIS A 286 -1.90 -11.04 -5.55
CA HIS A 286 -1.72 -9.90 -6.42
C HIS A 286 -2.70 -8.78 -6.09
N SER A 287 -2.21 -7.55 -6.03
CA SER A 287 -3.03 -6.36 -5.87
C SER A 287 -2.48 -5.21 -6.69
N TYR A 288 -3.37 -4.32 -7.13
CA TYR A 288 -3.01 -3.03 -7.67
C TYR A 288 -3.41 -1.95 -6.69
N SER A 289 -2.58 -0.93 -6.48
CA SER A 289 -2.92 0.20 -5.62
C SER A 289 -2.56 1.52 -6.27
N MET A 290 -3.34 2.55 -5.96
CA MET A 290 -3.11 3.92 -6.38
C MET A 290 -3.37 4.87 -5.22
N HIS A 291 -2.56 5.91 -5.11
CA HIS A 291 -2.75 6.98 -4.14
C HIS A 291 -3.05 8.27 -4.87
N LEU A 292 -4.07 8.97 -4.38
CA LEU A 292 -4.47 10.26 -4.93
C LEU A 292 -4.46 11.31 -3.83
N VAL A 293 -4.20 12.55 -4.24
CA VAL A 293 -4.36 13.74 -3.40
C VAL A 293 -5.27 14.75 -4.10
N GLU A 294 -5.86 15.68 -3.36
CA GLU A 294 -6.54 16.83 -3.95
C GLU A 294 -5.50 17.80 -4.56
N SER A 295 -5.83 18.39 -5.71
CA SER A 295 -5.01 19.43 -6.37
C SER A 295 -5.82 20.69 -6.72
N ALA A 296 -7.02 20.82 -6.16
CA ALA A 296 -7.81 22.04 -6.21
C ALA A 296 -7.07 23.23 -5.56
N PRO A 297 -7.41 24.48 -5.93
CA PRO A 297 -6.82 25.68 -5.32
C PRO A 297 -6.87 25.63 -3.79
N GLY A 298 -5.73 25.90 -3.16
CA GLY A 298 -5.58 25.86 -1.69
C GLY A 298 -4.99 24.57 -1.13
N VAL A 299 -4.79 23.53 -1.96
CA VAL A 299 -4.03 22.33 -1.57
C VAL A 299 -2.63 22.39 -2.13
N THR A 300 -1.63 22.13 -1.29
CA THR A 300 -0.22 22.11 -1.68
C THR A 300 0.40 20.72 -1.50
N TRP A 301 1.13 20.25 -2.51
CA TRP A 301 1.98 19.06 -2.40
C TRP A 301 3.25 19.41 -1.63
N SER A 302 3.68 18.58 -0.69
CA SER A 302 4.88 18.87 0.08
C SER A 302 6.14 18.69 -0.77
N PRO A 303 7.07 19.68 -0.76
CA PRO A 303 8.35 19.55 -1.46
C PRO A 303 9.28 18.50 -0.82
N ASP A 304 9.00 18.11 0.43
CA ASP A 304 9.80 17.13 1.17
C ASP A 304 9.30 15.69 0.99
N ASN A 305 8.26 15.47 0.17
CA ASN A 305 7.87 14.11 -0.19
C ASN A 305 8.96 13.47 -1.07
N TRP A 306 9.19 12.18 -0.87
CA TRP A 306 10.14 11.42 -1.69
C TRP A 306 9.73 11.37 -3.18
N ALA A 307 8.42 11.30 -3.43
CA ALA A 307 7.87 11.36 -4.78
C ALA A 307 7.75 12.81 -5.23
N GLN A 308 8.57 13.19 -6.19
CA GLN A 308 8.49 14.47 -6.89
C GLN A 308 8.47 14.21 -8.39
N ARG A 309 7.84 15.10 -9.14
CA ARG A 309 7.90 15.10 -10.60
C ARG A 309 8.35 16.44 -11.13
N SER A 310 9.12 16.40 -12.22
CA SER A 310 9.56 17.62 -12.89
C SER A 310 8.36 18.35 -13.52
N PRO A 311 8.46 19.68 -13.71
CA PRO A 311 7.45 20.44 -14.43
C PRO A 311 7.19 19.95 -15.87
N ASP A 312 8.16 19.27 -16.48
CA ASP A 312 8.07 18.71 -17.84
C ASP A 312 7.30 17.37 -17.88
N ASN A 313 7.13 16.71 -16.73
CA ASN A 313 6.38 15.47 -16.60
C ASN A 313 5.44 15.51 -15.38
N PRO A 314 4.48 16.45 -15.32
CA PRO A 314 3.63 16.58 -14.14
C PRO A 314 2.58 15.47 -14.11
N TRP A 315 2.17 15.06 -12.90
CA TRP A 315 0.99 14.22 -12.74
C TRP A 315 -0.25 14.88 -13.36
N GLN A 316 -1.15 14.05 -13.88
CA GLN A 316 -2.37 14.52 -14.55
C GLN A 316 -3.61 14.20 -13.72
N PRO A 317 -4.42 15.20 -13.31
CA PRO A 317 -5.61 14.95 -12.50
C PRO A 317 -6.60 14.07 -13.24
N LEU A 318 -7.36 13.22 -12.53
CA LEU A 318 -8.37 12.36 -13.17
C LEU A 318 -9.46 13.18 -13.88
N TYR A 319 -9.81 14.32 -13.29
CA TYR A 319 -10.78 15.29 -13.79
C TYR A 319 -10.56 16.65 -13.11
N GLY A 320 -11.30 17.68 -13.55
CA GLY A 320 -11.36 18.99 -12.89
C GLY A 320 -10.66 20.08 -13.68
#